data_AF-A0A1E2WVD7-F1
#
_entry.id   AF-A0A1E2WVD7-F1
#
_cell.length_a   1.000
_cell.length_b   1.000
_cell.length_c   1.000
_cell.angle_alpha   90.00
_cell.angle_beta   90.00
_cell.angle_gamma   90.00
#
_symmetry.space_group_name_H-M   'P 1'
#
loop_
_entity.id
_entity.type
_entity.pdbx_description
1 polymer ?
#
loop_
_entity_poly.entity_id
_entity_poly.type
_entity_poly.pdbx_seq_one_letter_code
_entity_poly.pdbx_strand_id
1 'polypeptide(L)'
;MLEPIHELQQLAVFYRKKSENNVQEASDSRNKAEELFDSARNNPQDKDIEKLAQSFLSNAEKYEKIAAEQLELASICENPVAQYQDTIRSLENLIHKIRGCQKARCSNDVCREILTLIETFCLEESEQYENYKQCCGDIN
;
A
#
# COMPACT_ATOMS: atom_id res chain seq x y z
N MET A 1 3.01 4.86 25.48
CA MET A 1 3.10 4.24 24.13
C MET A 1 1.73 3.77 23.57
N LEU A 2 0.59 4.35 23.99
CA LEU A 2 -0.75 3.91 23.51
C LEU A 2 -1.39 4.85 22.46
N GLU A 3 -0.96 6.11 22.38
CA GLU A 3 -1.50 7.10 21.43
C GLU A 3 -1.33 6.71 19.95
N PRO A 4 -0.18 6.18 19.47
CA PRO A 4 0.01 5.89 18.04
C PRO A 4 -0.92 4.79 17.53
N ILE A 5 -1.23 3.79 18.35
CA ILE A 5 -2.14 2.68 17.97
C ILE A 5 -3.58 3.20 17.88
N HIS A 6 -3.97 4.09 18.79
CA HIS A 6 -5.31 4.68 18.78
C HIS A 6 -5.56 5.54 17.54
N GLU A 7 -4.57 6.35 17.14
CA GLU A 7 -4.63 7.18 15.94
C GLU A 7 -4.73 6.34 14.66
N LEU A 8 -3.98 5.23 14.57
CA LEU A 8 -4.07 4.31 13.43
C LEU A 8 -5.44 3.62 13.35
N GLN A 9 -6.03 3.23 14.47
CA GLN A 9 -7.39 2.67 14.49
C GLN A 9 -8.45 3.68 14.02
N GLN A 10 -8.33 4.95 14.41
CA GLN A 10 -9.22 6.00 13.91
C GLN A 10 -9.05 6.22 12.41
N LEU A 11 -7.81 6.17 11.92
CA LEU A 11 -7.49 6.32 10.51
C LEU A 11 -8.03 5.14 9.67
N ALA A 12 -7.97 3.93 10.20
CA ALA A 12 -8.60 2.76 9.59
C ALA A 12 -10.13 2.93 9.42
N VAL A 13 -10.81 3.36 10.49
CA VAL A 13 -12.26 3.62 10.45
C VAL A 13 -12.59 4.72 9.43
N PHE A 14 -11.79 5.78 9.38
CA PHE A 14 -11.95 6.84 8.39
C PHE A 14 -11.84 6.31 6.95
N TYR A 15 -10.81 5.53 6.65
CA TYR A 15 -10.60 4.98 5.32
C TYR A 15 -11.67 3.96 4.91
N ARG A 16 -12.14 3.10 5.83
CA ARG A 16 -13.28 2.20 5.55
C ARG A 16 -14.53 2.97 5.18
N LYS A 17 -14.90 3.99 5.97
CA LYS A 17 -16.07 4.81 5.69
C LYS A 17 -15.96 5.55 4.36
N LYS A 18 -14.75 6.04 4.01
CA LYS A 18 -14.51 6.67 2.70
C LYS A 18 -14.62 5.66 1.56
N SER A 19 -14.11 4.45 1.75
CA SER A 19 -14.22 3.36 0.79
C SER A 19 -15.69 2.99 0.54
N GLU A 20 -16.49 2.81 1.59
CA GLU A 20 -17.94 2.56 1.50
C GLU A 20 -18.67 3.66 0.73
N ASN A 21 -18.39 4.93 1.01
CA ASN A 21 -18.98 6.04 0.27
C ASN A 21 -18.62 5.98 -1.23
N ASN A 22 -17.36 5.69 -1.57
CA ASN A 22 -16.95 5.59 -2.97
C ASN A 22 -17.54 4.34 -3.66
N VAL A 23 -17.74 3.23 -2.95
CA VAL A 23 -18.48 2.07 -3.47
C VAL A 23 -19.92 2.46 -3.79
N GLN A 24 -20.56 3.26 -2.93
CA GLN A 24 -21.92 3.75 -3.18
C GLN A 24 -21.96 4.68 -4.42
N GLU A 25 -21.05 5.65 -4.52
CA GLU A 25 -20.95 6.55 -5.68
C GLU A 25 -20.69 5.78 -6.99
N ALA A 26 -19.88 4.71 -6.93
CA ALA A 26 -19.66 3.82 -8.06
C ALA A 26 -20.94 3.08 -8.46
N SER A 27 -21.68 2.55 -7.48
CA SER A 27 -22.96 1.88 -7.70
C SER A 27 -23.98 2.83 -8.33
N ASP A 28 -24.11 4.04 -7.80
CA ASP A 28 -25.05 5.04 -8.31
C ASP A 28 -24.69 5.47 -9.74
N SER A 29 -23.39 5.61 -10.03
CA SER A 29 -22.89 5.88 -11.38
C SER A 29 -23.21 4.73 -12.35
N ARG A 30 -23.07 3.47 -11.92
CA ARG A 30 -23.45 2.30 -12.75
C ARG A 30 -24.94 2.24 -13.03
N ASN A 31 -25.76 2.39 -11.99
CA ASN A 31 -27.21 2.41 -12.13
C ASN A 31 -27.63 3.51 -13.11
N LYS A 32 -26.98 4.68 -13.04
CA LYS A 32 -27.26 5.78 -13.96
C LYS A 32 -26.85 5.47 -15.40
N ALA A 33 -25.72 4.80 -15.60
CA ALA A 33 -25.30 4.33 -16.91
C ALA A 33 -26.30 3.31 -17.49
N GLU A 34 -26.79 2.38 -16.67
CA GLU A 34 -27.77 1.37 -17.06
C GLU A 34 -29.10 2.00 -17.51
N GLU A 35 -29.63 2.95 -16.73
CA GLU A 35 -30.82 3.73 -17.13
C GLU A 35 -30.65 4.43 -18.50
N LEU A 36 -29.45 4.98 -18.75
CA LEU A 36 -29.14 5.65 -20.00
C LEU A 36 -29.04 4.67 -21.16
N PHE A 37 -28.45 3.49 -20.97
CA PHE A 37 -28.41 2.45 -22.00
C PHE A 37 -29.80 1.91 -22.33
N ASP A 38 -30.65 1.71 -21.32
CA ASP A 38 -32.04 1.31 -21.53
C ASP A 38 -32.83 2.39 -22.31
N SER A 39 -32.59 3.66 -22.01
CA SER A 39 -33.16 4.78 -22.76
C SER A 39 -32.68 4.80 -24.22
N ALA A 40 -31.38 4.65 -24.46
CA ALA A 40 -30.80 4.59 -25.81
C ALA A 40 -31.35 3.42 -26.62
N ARG A 41 -31.57 2.25 -25.99
CA ARG A 41 -32.16 1.08 -26.64
C ARG A 41 -33.60 1.33 -27.11
N ASN A 42 -34.36 2.11 -26.35
CA ASN A 42 -35.73 2.48 -26.68
C ASN A 42 -35.81 3.66 -27.67
N ASN A 43 -34.74 4.45 -27.82
CA ASN A 43 -34.66 5.57 -28.76
C ASN A 43 -33.25 5.71 -29.41
N PRO A 44 -32.93 4.86 -30.41
CA PRO A 44 -31.57 4.72 -30.94
C PRO A 44 -31.08 5.87 -31.84
N GLN A 45 -31.88 6.93 -32.03
CA GLN A 45 -31.45 8.10 -32.82
C GLN A 45 -30.60 9.09 -32.01
N ASP A 46 -30.58 8.97 -30.68
CA ASP A 46 -29.84 9.87 -29.80
C ASP A 46 -28.46 9.30 -29.44
N LYS A 47 -27.45 9.65 -30.25
CA LYS A 47 -26.07 9.21 -30.09
C LYS A 47 -25.36 9.84 -28.87
N ASP A 48 -25.92 10.89 -28.28
CA ASP A 48 -25.31 11.57 -27.15
C ASP A 48 -25.58 10.82 -25.83
N ILE A 49 -26.66 10.03 -25.76
CA ILE A 49 -27.00 9.21 -24.59
C ILE A 49 -25.97 8.12 -24.34
N GLU A 50 -25.50 7.41 -25.38
CA GLU A 50 -24.47 6.37 -25.23
C GLU A 50 -23.15 6.96 -24.70
N LYS A 51 -22.77 8.13 -25.20
CA LYS A 51 -21.57 8.84 -24.74
C LYS A 51 -21.70 9.27 -23.28
N LEU A 52 -22.88 9.73 -22.87
CA LEU A 52 -23.16 10.08 -21.49
C LEU A 52 -23.12 8.84 -20.59
N ALA A 53 -23.73 7.72 -20.99
CA ALA A 53 -23.70 6.46 -20.24
C ALA A 53 -22.25 5.96 -20.04
N GLN A 54 -21.42 6.05 -21.07
CA GLN A 54 -20.01 5.67 -20.98
C GLN A 54 -19.22 6.57 -20.01
N SER A 55 -19.59 7.86 -19.89
CA SER A 55 -18.96 8.76 -18.91
C SER A 55 -19.28 8.37 -17.47
N PHE A 56 -20.53 7.92 -17.22
CA PHE A 56 -20.93 7.38 -15.92
C PHE A 56 -20.20 6.07 -15.59
N LEU A 57 -20.00 5.17 -16.57
CA LEU A 57 -19.18 3.98 -16.37
C LEU A 57 -17.73 4.33 -16.00
N SER A 58 -17.11 5.29 -16.70
CA SER A 58 -15.75 5.72 -16.38
C SER A 58 -15.65 6.35 -14.97
N ASN A 59 -16.68 7.07 -14.53
CA ASN A 59 -16.73 7.59 -13.17
C ASN A 59 -16.87 6.45 -12.15
N ALA A 60 -17.69 5.44 -12.42
CA ALA A 60 -17.81 4.27 -11.55
C ALA A 60 -16.45 3.57 -11.37
N GLU A 61 -15.72 3.30 -12.45
CA GLU A 61 -14.38 2.68 -12.39
C GLU A 61 -13.39 3.50 -11.55
N LYS A 62 -13.44 4.84 -11.64
CA LYS A 62 -12.60 5.72 -10.82
C LYS A 62 -12.94 5.58 -9.34
N TYR A 63 -14.23 5.61 -8.99
CA TYR A 63 -14.66 5.47 -7.61
C TYR A 63 -14.31 4.11 -7.03
N GLU A 64 -14.44 3.03 -7.79
CA GLU A 64 -14.02 1.69 -7.37
C GLU A 64 -12.53 1.60 -7.08
N LYS A 65 -11.71 2.19 -7.96
CA LYS A 65 -10.26 2.23 -7.76
C LYS A 65 -9.91 2.97 -6.47
N ILE A 66 -10.52 4.13 -6.24
CA ILE A 66 -10.31 4.91 -5.02
C ILE A 66 -10.77 4.13 -3.79
N ALA A 67 -11.91 3.43 -3.87
CA ALA A 67 -12.43 2.62 -2.78
C ALA A 67 -11.50 1.44 -2.43
N ALA A 68 -10.91 0.79 -3.43
CA ALA A 68 -9.95 -0.29 -3.25
C ALA A 68 -8.67 0.21 -2.55
N GLU A 69 -8.10 1.33 -3.01
CA GLU A 69 -6.93 1.96 -2.38
C GLU A 69 -7.23 2.36 -0.92
N GLN A 70 -8.42 2.90 -0.65
CA GLN A 70 -8.83 3.25 0.72
C GLN A 70 -9.00 2.01 1.61
N LEU A 71 -9.52 0.91 1.07
CA LEU A 71 -9.66 -0.33 1.83
C LEU A 71 -8.29 -0.95 2.16
N GLU A 72 -7.34 -0.87 1.23
CA GLU A 72 -5.95 -1.26 1.46
C GLU A 72 -5.33 -0.42 2.59
N LEU A 73 -5.46 0.92 2.51
CA LEU A 73 -4.98 1.82 3.56
C LEU A 73 -5.62 1.53 4.93
N ALA A 74 -6.91 1.18 4.96
CA ALA A 74 -7.57 0.78 6.20
C ALA A 74 -6.96 -0.51 6.78
N SER A 75 -6.72 -1.52 5.94
CA SER A 75 -6.08 -2.77 6.37
C SER A 75 -4.68 -2.56 6.94
N ILE A 76 -3.92 -1.61 6.37
CA ILE A 76 -2.59 -1.22 6.86
C ILE A 76 -2.69 -0.62 8.25
N CYS A 77 -3.63 0.31 8.43
CA CYS A 77 -3.85 1.00 9.70
C CYS A 77 -4.37 0.05 10.81
N GLU A 78 -5.09 -1.01 10.46
CA GLU A 78 -5.58 -2.03 11.40
C GLU A 78 -4.49 -2.98 11.89
N ASN A 79 -3.52 -3.29 11.03
CA ASN A 79 -2.45 -4.22 11.34
C ASN A 79 -1.09 -3.68 10.87
N PRO A 80 -0.60 -2.59 11.49
CA PRO A 80 0.70 -2.01 11.15
C PRO A 80 1.82 -3.04 11.36
N VAL A 81 1.69 -3.91 12.37
CA VAL A 81 2.67 -4.96 12.69
C VAL A 81 2.88 -5.94 11.54
N ALA A 82 1.84 -6.33 10.80
CA ALA A 82 1.99 -7.21 9.63
C ALA A 82 2.81 -6.56 8.51
N GLN A 83 2.57 -5.27 8.21
CA GLN A 83 3.38 -4.54 7.24
C GLN A 83 4.82 -4.31 7.72
N TYR A 84 5.01 -4.01 9.00
CA TYR A 84 6.35 -3.92 9.59
C TYR A 84 7.06 -5.28 9.49
N GLN A 85 6.38 -6.39 9.73
CA GLN A 85 6.95 -7.74 9.60
C GLN A 85 7.30 -8.10 8.15
N ASP A 86 6.49 -7.73 7.16
CA ASP A 86 6.80 -7.96 5.75
C ASP A 86 7.98 -7.10 5.26
N THR A 87 8.06 -5.87 5.76
CA THR A 87 9.20 -4.97 5.54
C THR A 87 10.48 -5.53 6.18
N ILE A 88 10.40 -5.96 7.44
CA ILE A 88 11.50 -6.64 8.14
C ILE A 88 11.95 -7.89 7.37
N ARG A 89 11.02 -8.76 6.95
CA ARG A 89 11.34 -9.97 6.16
C ARG A 89 12.02 -9.63 4.83
N SER A 90 11.61 -8.55 4.19
CA SER A 90 12.22 -8.07 2.94
C SER A 90 13.64 -7.55 3.17
N LEU A 91 13.86 -6.84 4.28
CA LEU A 91 15.18 -6.37 4.70
C LEU A 91 16.09 -7.53 5.12
N GLU A 92 15.60 -8.51 5.86
CA GLU A 92 16.32 -9.73 6.22
C GLU A 92 16.80 -10.50 4.98
N ASN A 93 15.92 -10.64 3.98
CA ASN A 93 16.26 -11.25 2.69
C ASN A 93 17.34 -10.45 1.94
N LEU A 94 17.26 -9.12 1.98
CA LEU A 94 18.26 -8.25 1.37
C LEU A 94 19.62 -8.37 2.08
N ILE A 95 19.64 -8.34 3.41
CA ILE A 95 20.84 -8.57 4.24
C ILE A 95 21.44 -9.94 3.91
N HIS A 96 20.62 -11.00 3.79
CA HIS A 96 21.10 -12.33 3.46
C HIS A 96 21.76 -12.38 2.07
N LYS A 97 21.16 -11.73 1.06
CA LYS A 97 21.74 -11.60 -0.28
C LYS A 97 23.06 -10.83 -0.25
N ILE A 98 23.13 -9.71 0.48
CA ILE A 98 24.36 -8.92 0.61
C ILE A 98 25.46 -9.74 1.30
N ARG A 99 25.14 -10.46 2.37
CA ARG A 99 26.08 -11.39 3.05
C ARG A 99 26.56 -12.50 2.10
N GLY A 100 25.69 -13.02 1.25
CA GLY A 100 26.05 -13.94 0.17
C GLY A 100 27.01 -13.32 -0.85
N CYS A 101 26.75 -12.08 -1.27
CA CYS A 101 27.62 -11.32 -2.17
C CYS A 101 29.00 -11.00 -1.56
N GLN A 102 29.05 -10.69 -0.26
CA GLN A 102 30.31 -10.48 0.48
C GLN A 102 31.13 -11.78 0.56
N LYS A 103 30.49 -12.93 0.84
CA LYS A 103 31.16 -14.25 0.82
C LYS A 103 31.69 -14.63 -0.57
N ALA A 104 31.07 -14.12 -1.64
CA ALA A 104 31.47 -14.34 -3.02
C ALA A 104 32.53 -13.33 -3.57
N ARG A 105 33.12 -12.49 -2.71
CA ARG A 105 34.12 -11.45 -3.05
C ARG A 105 33.63 -10.29 -3.92
N CYS A 106 32.42 -9.76 -3.69
CA CYS A 106 32.07 -8.42 -4.20
C CYS A 106 32.54 -7.35 -3.20
N SER A 107 33.75 -6.82 -3.41
CA SER A 107 34.33 -5.69 -2.67
C SER A 107 33.78 -4.34 -3.15
N ASN A 108 32.47 -4.21 -3.29
CA ASN A 108 31.90 -2.92 -3.69
C ASN A 108 31.49 -2.16 -2.42
N ASP A 109 32.09 -1.00 -2.21
CA ASP A 109 31.75 -0.06 -1.15
C ASP A 109 30.23 0.22 -1.08
N VAL A 110 29.55 0.12 -2.23
CA VAL A 110 28.08 0.16 -2.38
C VAL A 110 27.36 -0.90 -1.53
N CYS A 111 27.88 -2.14 -1.45
CA CYS A 111 27.29 -3.17 -0.58
C CYS A 111 27.47 -2.85 0.90
N ARG A 112 28.56 -2.16 1.26
CA ARG A 112 28.84 -1.71 2.63
C ARG A 112 27.94 -0.54 3.02
N GLU A 113 27.78 0.42 2.13
CA GLU A 113 26.93 1.60 2.30
C GLU A 113 25.44 1.22 2.39
N ILE A 114 24.98 0.29 1.55
CA ILE A 114 23.61 -0.27 1.64
C ILE A 114 23.40 -1.03 2.95
N LEU A 115 24.40 -1.78 3.43
CA LEU A 115 24.33 -2.47 4.72
C LEU A 115 24.24 -1.46 5.87
N THR A 116 25.12 -0.45 5.89
CA THR A 116 25.11 0.60 6.91
C THR A 116 23.78 1.34 6.92
N LEU A 117 23.19 1.66 5.76
CA LEU A 117 21.87 2.29 5.70
C LEU A 117 20.78 1.37 6.28
N ILE A 118 20.80 0.07 6.01
CA ILE A 118 19.81 -0.86 6.57
C ILE A 118 20.02 -1.05 8.08
N GLU A 119 21.27 -1.12 8.55
CA GLU A 119 21.63 -1.26 9.96
C GLU A 119 21.26 -0.02 10.77
N THR A 120 21.58 1.18 10.28
CA THR A 120 21.29 2.47 10.92
C THR A 120 19.81 2.84 10.89
N PHE A 121 19.09 2.57 9.79
CA PHE A 121 17.70 3.02 9.69
C PHE A 121 16.65 1.99 10.12
N CYS A 122 16.99 0.69 10.19
CA CYS A 122 15.97 -0.36 10.42
C CYS A 122 16.20 -1.23 11.65
N LEU A 123 17.36 -1.20 12.32
CA LEU A 123 17.69 -2.17 13.38
C LEU A 123 18.16 -1.56 14.69
N GLU A 124 18.34 -0.24 14.82
CA GLU A 124 18.89 0.40 16.03
C GLU A 124 18.12 0.09 17.33
N GLU A 125 16.83 -0.25 17.25
CA GLU A 125 16.00 -0.63 18.41
C GLU A 125 15.78 -2.14 18.56
N SER A 126 16.36 -2.97 17.68
CA SER A 126 16.19 -4.43 17.74
C SER A 126 17.26 -5.08 18.61
N GLU A 127 16.87 -6.07 19.43
CA GLU A 127 17.77 -6.89 20.25
C GLU A 127 18.88 -7.59 19.42
N GLN A 128 18.67 -7.68 18.11
CA GLN A 128 19.60 -8.24 17.13
C GLN A 128 20.78 -7.31 16.83
N TYR A 129 20.63 -5.98 16.98
CA TYR A 129 21.69 -5.00 16.78
C TYR A 129 22.76 -5.07 17.88
N GLU A 130 22.35 -5.26 19.13
CA GLU A 130 23.28 -5.46 20.26
C GLU A 130 24.10 -6.76 20.12
N ASN A 131 23.47 -7.84 19.65
CA ASN A 131 24.19 -9.08 19.34
C ASN A 131 25.16 -8.93 18.16
N TYR A 132 24.87 -8.04 17.20
CA TYR A 132 25.74 -7.75 16.07
C TYR A 132 26.97 -6.91 16.46
N LYS A 133 26.81 -5.87 17.31
CA LYS A 133 27.94 -5.12 17.88
C LYS A 133 28.95 -6.05 18.57
N GLN A 134 28.45 -7.04 19.31
CA GLN A 134 29.29 -8.04 19.99
C GLN A 134 30.04 -8.96 19.02
N CYS A 135 29.52 -9.21 17.82
CA CYS A 135 30.13 -10.10 16.83
C CYS A 135 31.13 -9.39 15.89
N CYS A 136 30.91 -8.11 15.61
CA CYS A 136 31.66 -7.38 14.57
C CYS A 136 32.61 -6.30 15.11
N GLY A 137 32.56 -5.98 16.41
CA GLY A 137 33.42 -4.98 17.04
C GLY A 137 33.04 -3.56 16.67
N ASP A 138 33.21 -2.63 17.60
CA ASP A 138 32.86 -1.22 17.43
C ASP A 138 33.53 -0.64 16.17
N ILE A 139 32.71 -0.21 15.22
CA ILE A 139 33.17 0.58 14.07
C ILE A 139 33.40 2.00 14.58
N ASN A 140 34.68 2.33 14.83
CA ASN A 140 35.13 3.71 15.08
C ASN A 140 34.84 4.63 13.88
#